data_AF-A0A8J7W8K8-F1
#
_entry.id   AF-A0A8J7W8K8-F1
#
_cell.length_a   1.000
_cell.length_b   1.000
_cell.length_c   1.000
_cell.angle_alpha   90.00
_cell.angle_beta   90.00
_cell.angle_gamma   90.00
#
_symmetry.space_group_name_H-M   'P 1'
#
loop_
_entity.id
_entity.type
_entity.pdbx_description
1 polymer ?
#
loop_
_entity_poly.entity_id
_entity_poly.type
_entity_poly.pdbx_seq_one_letter_code
_entity_poly.pdbx_strand_id
1 'polypeptide(L)'
;MEILIDALLDWIGARTDYRTEDLPRPVVLQLTAADLTLEYYTGVAHLVPDDGVDERVNALYAPGDGQHGTIYIIAAAAMDGAEDFDDPTDNPVWREILLHELVHHVQQRSGAADGWACLALGEKEAYRLGGIYLRDLRVTDPLPNRNFWGAIYARC
;
A
#
# COMPACT_ATOMS: atom_id res chain seq x y z
N MET A 1 8.78 10.37 -7.90
CA MET A 1 8.60 9.23 -6.97
C MET A 1 9.18 9.50 -5.59
N GLU A 2 10.49 9.76 -5.44
CA GLU A 2 11.10 9.94 -4.11
C GLU A 2 10.45 11.03 -3.25
N ILE A 3 10.20 12.21 -3.82
CA ILE A 3 9.53 13.34 -3.13
C ILE A 3 8.13 12.94 -2.65
N LEU A 4 7.41 12.13 -3.43
CA LEU A 4 6.09 11.66 -3.04
C LEU A 4 6.18 10.69 -1.86
N ILE A 5 7.13 9.76 -1.90
CA ILE A 5 7.38 8.83 -0.78
C ILE A 5 7.70 9.61 0.49
N ASP A 6 8.59 10.61 0.42
CA ASP A 6 8.94 11.45 1.57
C ASP A 6 7.71 12.17 2.13
N ALA A 7 6.92 12.81 1.25
CA ALA A 7 5.71 13.50 1.66
C ALA A 7 4.68 12.57 2.32
N LEU A 8 4.57 11.32 1.87
CA LEU A 8 3.68 10.32 2.47
C LEU A 8 4.24 9.80 3.80
N LEU A 9 5.55 9.57 3.93
CA LEU A 9 6.19 9.17 5.19
C LEU A 9 6.08 10.27 6.26
N ASP A 10 6.26 11.53 5.87
CA ASP A 10 6.03 12.69 6.74
C ASP A 10 4.56 12.75 7.18
N TRP A 11 3.63 12.50 6.25
CA TRP A 11 2.21 12.48 6.56
C TRP A 11 1.84 11.37 7.57
N ILE A 12 2.45 10.18 7.43
CA ILE A 12 2.28 9.05 8.37
C ILE A 12 2.84 9.43 9.75
N GLY A 13 4.05 9.98 9.81
CA GLY A 13 4.69 10.39 11.07
C GLY A 13 3.88 11.46 11.80
N ALA A 14 3.23 12.37 11.08
CA ALA A 14 2.36 13.39 11.68
C ALA A 14 1.03 12.83 12.26
N ARG A 15 0.68 11.57 12.00
CA ARG A 15 -0.62 10.95 12.34
C ARG A 15 -0.53 9.63 13.09
N THR A 16 0.69 9.20 13.39
CA THR A 16 0.98 7.98 14.15
C THR A 16 2.08 8.26 15.15
N ASP A 17 2.32 7.33 16.07
CA ASP A 17 3.46 7.41 16.99
C ASP A 17 4.74 6.77 16.38
N TYR A 18 4.70 6.40 15.10
CA TYR A 18 5.86 5.83 14.41
C TYR A 18 6.92 6.90 14.15
N ARG A 19 8.18 6.52 14.37
CA ARG A 19 9.31 7.32 13.91
C ARG A 19 9.52 7.07 12.43
N THR A 20 9.17 8.05 11.61
CA THR A 20 9.36 8.02 10.16
C THR A 20 10.58 8.82 9.69
N GLU A 21 11.14 9.64 10.57
CA GLU A 21 12.39 10.37 10.36
C GLU A 21 13.53 9.39 10.01
N ASP A 22 14.26 9.71 8.93
CA ASP A 22 15.40 8.93 8.44
C ASP A 22 15.11 7.44 8.10
N LEU A 23 13.83 7.06 7.96
CA LEU A 23 13.51 5.72 7.49
C LEU A 23 14.03 5.55 6.05
N PRO A 24 14.79 4.47 5.77
CA PRO A 24 15.25 4.24 4.43
C PRO A 24 14.08 3.88 3.53
N ARG A 25 13.96 4.56 2.38
CA ARG A 25 12.84 4.38 1.46
C ARG A 25 12.80 2.94 0.92
N PRO A 26 11.61 2.34 0.79
CA PRO A 26 11.46 1.13 0.00
C PRO A 26 11.65 1.44 -1.49
N VAL A 27 11.96 0.42 -2.28
CA VAL A 27 11.87 0.50 -3.74
C VAL A 27 10.40 0.45 -4.13
N VAL A 28 9.94 1.31 -5.03
CA VAL A 28 8.57 1.27 -5.56
C VAL A 28 8.62 0.87 -7.03
N LEU A 29 8.04 -0.29 -7.35
CA LEU A 29 7.95 -0.83 -8.70
C LEU A 29 6.50 -0.83 -9.17
N GLN A 30 6.26 -0.12 -10.26
CA GLN A 30 4.96 -0.10 -10.93
C GLN A 30 4.86 -1.29 -11.89
N LEU A 31 3.81 -2.10 -11.73
CA LEU A 31 3.58 -3.33 -12.48
C LEU A 31 2.26 -3.30 -13.27
N THR A 32 2.13 -4.19 -14.24
CA THR A 32 0.83 -4.52 -14.82
C THR A 32 -0.01 -5.31 -13.80
N ALA A 33 -1.34 -5.33 -13.96
CA ALA A 33 -2.21 -6.11 -13.07
C ALA A 33 -1.85 -7.62 -13.08
N ALA A 34 -1.45 -8.16 -14.23
CA ALA A 34 -1.04 -9.55 -14.37
C ALA A 34 0.28 -9.84 -13.64
N ASP A 35 1.30 -8.97 -13.80
CA ASP A 35 2.58 -9.14 -13.11
C ASP A 35 2.42 -8.98 -11.59
N LEU A 36 1.59 -8.03 -11.16
CA LEU A 36 1.29 -7.82 -9.74
C LEU A 36 0.55 -9.03 -9.14
N THR A 37 -0.41 -9.60 -9.88
CA THR A 37 -1.09 -10.83 -9.47
C THR A 37 -0.07 -11.97 -9.33
N LEU A 38 0.80 -12.15 -10.30
CA LEU A 38 1.83 -13.19 -10.24
C LEU A 38 2.73 -13.02 -9.01
N GLU A 39 3.16 -11.79 -8.72
CA GLU A 39 3.99 -11.47 -7.56
C GLU A 39 3.27 -11.78 -6.25
N TYR A 40 2.00 -11.38 -6.11
CA TYR A 40 1.17 -11.63 -4.93
C TYR A 40 0.98 -13.13 -4.64
N TYR A 41 0.86 -13.93 -5.69
CA TYR A 41 0.68 -15.39 -5.58
C TYR A 41 1.99 -16.18 -5.59
N THR A 42 3.14 -15.53 -5.44
CA THR A 42 4.44 -16.21 -5.33
C THR A 42 4.42 -17.24 -4.21
N GLY A 43 4.77 -18.49 -4.53
CA GLY A 43 4.74 -19.63 -3.60
C GLY A 43 3.38 -20.34 -3.48
N VAL A 44 2.32 -19.77 -4.05
CA VAL A 44 0.95 -20.33 -4.06
C VAL A 44 0.28 -20.19 -5.43
N ALA A 45 1.03 -20.37 -6.51
CA ALA A 45 0.59 -20.17 -7.90
C ALA A 45 -0.70 -20.92 -8.31
N HIS A 46 -1.06 -21.99 -7.59
CA HIS A 46 -2.31 -22.74 -7.80
C HIS A 46 -3.58 -21.98 -7.37
N LEU A 47 -3.42 -20.82 -6.71
CA LEU A 47 -4.52 -19.93 -6.31
C LEU A 47 -4.71 -18.73 -7.23
N VAL A 48 -3.87 -18.58 -8.26
CA VAL A 48 -4.01 -17.53 -9.28
C VAL A 48 -5.33 -17.73 -10.02
N PRO A 49 -6.13 -16.67 -10.26
CA PRO A 49 -7.36 -16.74 -11.05
C PRO A 49 -7.13 -17.31 -12.46
N ASP A 50 -8.17 -17.92 -13.05
CA ASP A 50 -8.08 -18.58 -14.36
C ASP A 50 -7.74 -17.61 -15.51
N ASP A 51 -8.15 -16.35 -15.39
CA ASP A 51 -7.82 -15.26 -16.33
C ASP A 51 -6.45 -14.61 -16.05
N GLY A 52 -5.77 -15.05 -14.99
CA GLY A 52 -4.43 -14.59 -14.62
C GLY A 52 -4.38 -13.24 -13.90
N VAL A 53 -5.52 -12.64 -13.57
CA VAL A 53 -5.58 -11.31 -12.94
C VAL A 53 -6.51 -11.34 -11.73
N ASP A 54 -5.98 -10.99 -10.57
CA ASP A 54 -6.81 -10.69 -9.39
C ASP A 54 -7.01 -9.17 -9.29
N GLU A 55 -8.15 -8.67 -9.78
CA GLU A 55 -8.51 -7.25 -9.76
C GLU A 55 -8.59 -6.64 -8.35
N ARG A 56 -8.56 -7.46 -7.30
CA ARG A 56 -8.55 -6.99 -5.90
C ARG A 56 -7.15 -6.60 -5.44
N VAL A 57 -6.11 -7.06 -6.12
CA VAL A 57 -4.71 -6.79 -5.76
C VAL A 57 -4.25 -5.54 -6.48
N ASN A 58 -4.07 -4.45 -5.73
CA ASN A 58 -3.59 -3.17 -6.26
C ASN A 58 -2.16 -2.83 -5.83
N ALA A 59 -1.68 -3.44 -4.75
CA ALA A 59 -0.30 -3.37 -4.32
C ALA A 59 0.04 -4.49 -3.32
N LEU A 60 1.33 -4.65 -3.03
CA LEU A 60 1.84 -5.40 -1.89
C LEU A 60 3.22 -4.89 -1.45
N TYR A 61 3.46 -4.90 -0.14
CA TYR A 61 4.78 -4.67 0.44
C TYR A 61 5.51 -5.99 0.72
N ALA A 62 6.66 -6.19 0.08
CA ALA A 62 7.57 -7.29 0.28
C ALA A 62 8.79 -6.86 1.12
N PRO A 63 8.79 -7.06 2.46
CA PRO A 63 9.88 -6.59 3.32
C PRO A 63 11.23 -7.29 3.08
N GLY A 64 11.20 -8.51 2.53
CA GLY A 64 12.38 -9.32 2.22
C GLY A 64 13.05 -8.97 0.88
N ASP A 65 12.38 -8.18 0.04
CA ASP A 65 12.88 -7.83 -1.28
C ASP A 65 13.64 -6.51 -1.25
N GLY A 66 14.76 -6.45 -1.99
CA GLY A 66 15.62 -5.28 -1.98
C GLY A 66 16.28 -5.00 -0.62
N GLN A 67 17.02 -3.89 -0.53
CA GLN A 67 17.76 -3.55 0.70
C GLN A 67 16.83 -3.08 1.84
N HIS A 68 15.74 -2.41 1.48
CA HIS A 68 14.84 -1.74 2.43
C HIS A 68 13.37 -2.17 2.29
N GLY A 69 13.11 -3.24 1.54
CA GLY A 69 11.77 -3.67 1.16
C GLY A 69 11.41 -3.13 -0.23
N THR A 70 10.50 -3.84 -0.89
CA THR A 70 9.94 -3.44 -2.19
C THR A 70 8.43 -3.31 -2.06
N ILE A 71 7.88 -2.23 -2.60
CA ILE A 71 6.45 -2.07 -2.84
C ILE A 71 6.22 -2.34 -4.32
N TYR A 72 5.48 -3.39 -4.62
CA TYR A 72 4.93 -3.62 -5.94
C TYR A 72 3.53 -3.00 -5.97
N ILE A 73 3.27 -2.15 -6.94
CA ILE A 73 2.01 -1.41 -7.04
C ILE A 73 1.54 -1.40 -8.49
N ILE A 74 0.23 -1.42 -8.72
CA ILE A 74 -0.31 -1.27 -10.07
C ILE A 74 0.18 0.06 -10.68
N ALA A 75 0.46 0.05 -11.98
CA ALA A 75 0.90 1.24 -12.68
C ALA A 75 -0.13 2.37 -12.52
N ALA A 76 0.34 3.57 -12.17
CA ALA A 76 -0.53 4.72 -11.90
C ALA A 76 -1.39 5.07 -13.13
N ALA A 77 -0.83 4.91 -14.34
CA ALA A 77 -1.55 5.12 -15.59
C ALA A 77 -2.65 4.09 -15.89
N ALA A 78 -2.70 2.98 -15.16
CA ALA A 78 -3.74 1.95 -15.28
C ALA A 78 -4.87 2.13 -14.25
N MET A 79 -4.77 3.13 -13.36
CA MET A 79 -5.82 3.43 -12.39
C MET A 79 -6.99 4.17 -13.05
N ASP A 80 -8.20 3.88 -12.59
CA ASP A 80 -9.39 4.64 -12.95
C ASP A 80 -9.20 6.14 -12.63
N GLY A 81 -9.49 6.99 -13.62
CA GLY A 81 -9.36 8.44 -13.52
C GLY A 81 -7.92 8.94 -13.60
N ALA A 82 -6.94 8.11 -13.97
CA ALA A 82 -5.56 8.56 -14.20
C ALA A 82 -5.46 9.62 -15.30
N GLU A 83 -6.35 9.57 -16.30
CA GLU A 83 -6.43 10.52 -17.41
C GLU A 83 -6.86 11.94 -16.99
N ASP A 84 -7.40 12.11 -15.79
CA ASP A 84 -7.81 13.40 -15.25
C ASP A 84 -6.62 14.22 -14.70
N PHE A 85 -5.41 13.65 -14.72
CA PHE A 85 -4.19 14.25 -14.16
C PHE A 85 -3.07 14.35 -15.22
N ASP A 86 -2.28 15.42 -15.15
CA ASP A 86 -1.09 15.59 -16.00
C ASP A 86 -0.02 14.54 -15.71
N ASP A 87 0.13 14.16 -14.43
CA ASP A 87 0.93 13.03 -13.96
C ASP A 87 0.00 12.01 -13.31
N PRO A 88 -0.08 10.76 -13.81
CA PRO A 88 -0.93 9.73 -13.21
C PRO A 88 -0.65 9.46 -11.72
N THR A 89 0.57 9.73 -11.25
CA THR A 89 0.92 9.60 -9.82
C THR A 89 0.31 10.69 -8.94
N ASP A 90 -0.33 11.70 -9.53
CA ASP A 90 -1.14 12.71 -8.82
C ASP A 90 -2.54 12.21 -8.46
N ASN A 91 -2.97 11.07 -9.01
CA ASN A 91 -4.25 10.45 -8.65
C ASN A 91 -4.27 10.13 -7.14
N PRO A 92 -5.19 10.75 -6.36
CA PRO A 92 -5.23 10.61 -4.91
C PRO A 92 -5.55 9.18 -4.45
N VAL A 93 -6.29 8.40 -5.24
CA VAL A 93 -6.58 6.99 -4.93
C VAL A 93 -5.33 6.15 -5.11
N TRP A 94 -4.56 6.37 -6.18
CA TRP A 94 -3.27 5.70 -6.36
C TRP A 94 -2.29 6.03 -5.24
N ARG A 95 -2.21 7.30 -4.85
CA ARG A 95 -1.38 7.74 -3.71
C ARG A 95 -1.81 7.11 -2.39
N GLU A 96 -3.11 6.87 -2.19
CA GLU A 96 -3.60 6.16 -1.01
C GLU A 96 -3.19 4.69 -1.01
N ILE A 97 -3.22 4.01 -2.15
CA ILE A 97 -2.71 2.64 -2.27
C ILE A 97 -1.21 2.61 -1.93
N LEU A 98 -0.43 3.56 -2.43
CA LEU A 98 0.99 3.68 -2.05
C LEU A 98 1.17 3.97 -0.55
N LEU A 99 0.35 4.86 0.03
CA LEU A 99 0.36 5.16 1.46
C LEU A 99 0.09 3.90 2.28
N HIS A 100 -0.86 3.08 1.87
CA HIS A 100 -1.20 1.82 2.54
C HIS A 100 0.04 0.93 2.69
N GLU A 101 0.76 0.70 1.59
CA GLU A 101 1.98 -0.12 1.62
C GLU A 101 3.13 0.55 2.39
N LEU A 102 3.22 1.89 2.35
CA LEU A 102 4.18 2.64 3.16
C LEU A 102 3.90 2.50 4.66
N VAL A 103 2.63 2.37 5.07
CA VAL A 103 2.29 2.08 6.47
C VAL A 103 2.87 0.72 6.87
N HIS A 104 2.76 -0.32 6.05
CA HIS A 104 3.40 -1.61 6.32
C HIS A 104 4.91 -1.53 6.38
N HIS A 105 5.53 -0.75 5.48
CA HIS A 105 6.95 -0.48 5.53
C HIS A 105 7.35 0.17 6.85
N VAL A 106 6.64 1.21 7.30
CA VAL A 106 6.91 1.90 8.57
C VAL A 106 6.69 0.97 9.76
N GLN A 107 5.61 0.18 9.78
CA GLN A 107 5.34 -0.80 10.84
C GLN A 107 6.48 -1.80 10.99
N GLN A 108 7.04 -2.28 9.88
CA GLN A 108 8.19 -3.18 9.89
C GLN A 108 9.48 -2.48 10.33
N ARG A 109 9.78 -1.30 9.80
CA ARG A 109 11.07 -0.62 10.04
C ARG A 109 11.15 0.07 11.40
N SER A 110 10.02 0.46 11.97
CA SER A 110 9.94 1.01 13.33
C SER A 110 9.98 -0.07 14.43
N GLY A 111 9.92 -1.36 14.06
CA GLY A 111 9.84 -2.48 15.01
C GLY A 111 8.45 -2.69 15.61
N ALA A 112 7.43 -1.95 15.16
CA ALA A 112 6.05 -2.12 15.62
C ALA A 112 5.54 -3.55 15.36
N ALA A 113 5.98 -4.14 14.25
CA ALA A 113 5.62 -5.49 13.84
C ALA A 113 6.34 -6.62 14.62
N ASP A 114 7.42 -6.33 15.37
CA ASP A 114 8.29 -7.36 15.98
C ASP A 114 7.57 -8.26 17.01
N GLY A 115 6.45 -7.78 17.57
CA GLY A 115 5.63 -8.51 18.54
C GLY A 115 4.33 -9.09 17.99
N TRP A 116 4.07 -8.96 16.69
CA TRP A 116 2.81 -9.39 16.10
C TRP A 116 2.79 -10.89 15.83
N ALA A 117 1.62 -11.51 16.04
CA ALA A 117 1.42 -12.91 15.70
C ALA A 117 1.52 -13.16 14.19
N CYS A 118 1.16 -12.16 13.37
CA CYS A 118 1.34 -12.15 11.93
C CYS A 118 1.34 -10.70 11.41
N LEU A 119 1.91 -10.48 10.21
CA LEU A 119 1.99 -9.15 9.59
C LEU A 119 0.62 -8.56 9.25
N ALA A 120 -0.38 -9.41 8.98
CA ALA A 120 -1.73 -8.98 8.68
C ALA A 120 -2.35 -8.12 9.79
N LEU A 121 -1.89 -8.21 11.05
CA LEU A 121 -2.38 -7.33 12.11
C LEU A 121 -2.21 -5.83 11.80
N GLY A 122 -1.25 -5.46 10.94
CA GLY A 122 -1.02 -4.09 10.49
C GLY A 122 -2.12 -3.51 9.58
N GLU A 123 -2.90 -4.37 8.92
CA GLU A 123 -3.95 -4.00 7.95
C GLU A 123 -4.97 -3.03 8.54
N LYS A 124 -5.40 -3.24 9.80
CA LYS A 124 -6.37 -2.37 10.47
C LYS A 124 -5.96 -0.91 10.45
N GLU A 125 -4.69 -0.65 10.69
CA GLU A 125 -4.18 0.70 10.70
C GLU A 125 -3.95 1.24 9.29
N ALA A 126 -3.40 0.42 8.38
CA ALA A 126 -3.19 0.81 6.99
C ALA A 126 -4.51 1.25 6.33
N TYR A 127 -5.58 0.46 6.45
CA TYR A 127 -6.92 0.85 5.99
C TYR A 127 -7.44 2.11 6.68
N ARG A 128 -7.29 2.22 8.01
CA ARG A 128 -7.76 3.40 8.77
C ARG A 128 -7.06 4.68 8.28
N LEU A 129 -5.75 4.63 8.11
CA LEU A 129 -4.95 5.77 7.65
C LEU A 129 -5.27 6.15 6.21
N GLY A 130 -5.47 5.18 5.32
CA GLY A 130 -5.92 5.45 3.95
C GLY A 130 -7.23 6.24 3.87
N GLY A 131 -8.22 5.88 4.70
CA GLY A 131 -9.48 6.63 4.78
C GLY A 131 -9.32 8.04 5.38
N ILE A 132 -8.39 8.22 6.33
CA ILE A 132 -8.05 9.55 6.84
C ILE A 132 -7.39 10.39 5.74
N TYR A 133 -6.47 9.81 4.98
CA TYR A 133 -5.76 10.47 3.89
C TYR A 133 -6.70 11.01 2.81
N LEU A 134 -7.58 10.17 2.26
CA LEU A 134 -8.54 10.59 1.23
C LEU A 134 -9.50 11.66 1.75
N ARG A 135 -9.92 11.56 3.01
CA ARG A 135 -10.77 12.58 3.65
C ARG A 135 -10.05 13.91 3.80
N ASP A 136 -8.77 13.92 4.18
CA ASP A 136 -7.97 15.15 4.29
C ASP A 136 -7.82 15.83 2.92
N LEU A 137 -7.75 15.05 1.83
CA LEU A 137 -7.74 15.53 0.45
C LEU A 137 -9.13 15.88 -0.11
N ARG A 138 -10.21 15.63 0.65
CA ARG A 138 -11.61 15.83 0.23
C ARG A 138 -11.99 15.02 -1.02
N VAL A 139 -11.45 13.82 -1.14
CA VAL A 139 -11.73 12.86 -2.22
C VAL A 139 -12.69 11.80 -1.70
N THR A 140 -13.59 11.33 -2.57
CA THR A 140 -14.50 10.23 -2.24
C THR A 140 -13.68 8.95 -2.03
N ASP A 141 -13.91 8.28 -0.90
CA ASP A 141 -13.27 7.01 -0.60
C ASP A 141 -13.92 5.89 -1.43
N PRO A 142 -13.15 5.19 -2.30
CA PRO A 142 -13.70 4.11 -3.13
C PRO A 142 -13.99 2.85 -2.31
N LEU A 143 -13.48 2.74 -1.08
CA LEU A 143 -13.68 1.60 -0.19
C LEU A 143 -14.65 1.96 0.93
N PRO A 144 -15.96 1.78 0.74
CA PRO A 144 -16.91 2.02 1.81
C PRO A 144 -16.62 1.04 2.98
N ASN A 145 -16.67 1.57 4.20
CA ASN A 145 -16.48 0.81 5.45
C ASN A 145 -15.08 0.20 5.64
N ARG A 146 -14.04 1.04 5.61
CA ARG A 146 -12.64 0.61 5.86
C ARG A 146 -12.41 -0.17 7.16
N ASN A 147 -13.21 0.06 8.20
CA ASN A 147 -13.13 -0.73 9.45
C ASN A 147 -13.46 -2.20 9.23
N PHE A 148 -14.43 -2.50 8.35
CA PHE A 148 -14.77 -3.86 7.99
C PHE A 148 -13.64 -4.55 7.22
N TRP A 149 -13.11 -3.89 6.18
CA TRP A 149 -12.00 -4.43 5.38
C TRP A 149 -10.74 -4.66 6.22
N GLY A 150 -10.32 -3.66 7.00
CA GLY A 150 -9.18 -3.82 7.91
C GLY A 150 -9.38 -4.94 8.93
N ALA A 151 -10.61 -5.22 9.38
CA ALA A 151 -10.86 -6.34 10.28
C ALA A 151 -10.86 -7.72 9.59
N ILE A 152 -11.23 -7.80 8.31
CA ILE A 152 -11.17 -9.03 7.53
C ILE A 152 -9.73 -9.36 7.17
N TYR A 153 -8.99 -8.39 6.66
CA TYR A 153 -7.61 -8.60 6.21
C TYR A 153 -6.64 -8.74 7.37
N ALA A 154 -6.96 -8.22 8.57
CA ALA A 154 -6.12 -8.43 9.75
C ALA A 154 -6.23 -9.80 10.43
N ARG A 155 -6.72 -10.82 9.74
CA ARG A 155 -6.82 -12.17 10.28
C ARG A 155 -5.56 -12.97 9.94
N CYS A 156 -4.93 -13.48 10.98
CA CYS A 156 -4.13 -14.71 10.91
C CYS A 156 -5.10 -15.92 10.99
#